data_AF-A0A7K0MN65-F1
#
_entry.id   AF-A0A7K0MN65-F1
#
_cell.length_a   1.000
_cell.length_b   1.000
_cell.length_c   1.000
_cell.angle_alpha   90.00
_cell.angle_beta   90.00
_cell.angle_gamma   90.00
#
_symmetry.space_group_name_H-M   'P 1'
#
loop_
_entity.id
_entity.type
_entity.pdbx_description
1 polymer ?
#
loop_
_entity_poly.entity_id
_entity_poly.type
_entity_poly.pdbx_seq_one_letter_code
_entity_poly.pdbx_strand_id
1 'polypeptide(L)'
;TGHNVYITDQNHGYEDISRPISVQTMPEKAVRIGNGSWLGYGTVVLPGADIGEHVVIGANSVVTGTIPSFSVAVGSPAKVVRRYINGAWEPVIS
;
A
#
# COMPACT_ATOMS: atom_id res chain seq x y z
N THR A 1 -1.43 1.44 13.87
CA THR A 1 -0.59 2.10 12.85
C THR A 1 0.36 3.06 13.53
N GLY A 2 1.42 3.49 12.86
CA GLY A 2 2.27 4.61 13.30
C GLY A 2 1.59 5.96 13.06
N HIS A 3 2.26 7.04 13.45
CA HIS A 3 1.77 8.40 13.19
C HIS A 3 1.80 8.76 11.70
N ASN A 4 0.95 9.72 11.30
CA ASN A 4 0.92 10.28 9.94
C ASN A 4 0.70 9.25 8.83
N VAL A 5 -0.12 8.23 9.09
CA VAL A 5 -0.56 7.27 8.06
C VAL A 5 -1.76 7.85 7.30
N TYR A 6 -1.66 7.90 5.97
CA TYR A 6 -2.73 8.36 5.08
C TYR A 6 -3.27 7.19 4.26
N ILE A 7 -4.60 7.03 4.24
CA ILE A 7 -5.31 5.98 3.51
C ILE A 7 -6.38 6.67 2.67
N THR A 8 -6.41 6.36 1.38
CA THR A 8 -7.42 6.90 0.46
C THR A 8 -7.88 5.84 -0.52
N ASP A 9 -9.18 5.84 -0.82
CA ASP A 9 -9.82 5.11 -1.90
C ASP A 9 -10.09 6.00 -3.12
N GLN A 10 -9.74 7.29 -3.08
CA GLN A 10 -9.93 8.26 -4.16
C GLN A 10 -8.62 8.67 -4.85
N ASN A 11 -8.67 8.86 -6.17
CA ASN A 11 -7.61 9.46 -6.98
C ASN A 11 -8.19 10.36 -8.08
N HIS A 12 -7.36 11.16 -8.76
CA HIS A 12 -7.75 11.94 -9.93
C HIS A 12 -7.45 11.19 -11.24
N GLY A 13 -8.40 11.24 -12.17
CA GLY A 13 -8.15 10.98 -13.58
C GLY A 13 -7.20 12.03 -14.14
N TYR A 14 -6.34 11.61 -15.07
CA TYR A 14 -5.32 12.45 -15.70
C TYR A 14 -5.17 12.17 -17.19
N GLU A 15 -6.00 11.29 -17.74
CA GLU A 15 -5.90 10.79 -19.11
C GLU A 15 -6.40 11.81 -20.16
N ASP A 16 -7.30 12.72 -19.80
CA ASP A 16 -7.80 13.76 -20.71
C ASP A 16 -6.89 14.99 -20.68
N ILE A 17 -5.98 15.09 -21.64
CA ILE A 17 -5.02 16.19 -21.73
C ILE A 17 -5.65 17.56 -22.06
N SER A 18 -6.93 17.59 -22.47
CA SER A 18 -7.62 18.84 -22.86
C SER A 18 -8.29 19.55 -21.68
N ARG A 19 -8.36 18.90 -20.51
CA ARG A 19 -9.09 19.39 -19.34
C ARG A 19 -8.18 19.45 -18.10
N PRO A 20 -8.29 20.49 -17.25
CA PRO A 20 -7.58 20.53 -15.97
C PRO A 20 -7.89 19.30 -15.09
N ILE A 21 -6.88 18.75 -14.41
CA ILE A 21 -7.01 17.57 -13.52
C ILE A 21 -8.14 17.73 -12.48
N SER A 22 -8.33 18.94 -11.97
CA SER A 22 -9.36 19.26 -10.96
C SER A 22 -10.80 19.04 -11.41
N VAL A 23 -11.05 18.97 -12.72
CA VAL A 23 -12.39 18.73 -13.29
C VAL A 23 -12.50 17.37 -13.98
N GLN A 24 -11.44 16.56 -13.97
CA GLN A 24 -11.47 15.21 -14.52
C GLN A 24 -12.17 14.24 -13.56
N THR A 25 -12.33 12.99 -14.00
CA THR A 25 -12.99 11.94 -13.22
C THR A 25 -12.26 11.70 -11.89
N MET A 26 -13.00 11.21 -10.90
CA MET A 26 -12.47 10.88 -9.57
C MET A 26 -12.59 9.36 -9.38
N PRO A 27 -11.72 8.54 -9.99
CA PRO A 27 -11.77 7.09 -9.83
C PRO A 27 -11.62 6.71 -8.36
N GLU A 28 -12.50 5.80 -7.94
CA GLU A 28 -12.49 5.23 -6.59
C GLU A 28 -12.21 3.72 -6.63
N LYS A 29 -11.41 3.23 -5.68
CA LYS A 29 -11.16 1.80 -5.47
C LYS A 29 -10.96 1.53 -3.99
N ALA A 30 -11.80 0.66 -3.44
CA ALA A 30 -11.76 0.26 -2.04
C ALA A 30 -10.36 -0.22 -1.63
N VAL A 31 -9.95 0.17 -0.43
CA VAL A 31 -8.74 -0.32 0.24
C VAL A 31 -9.11 -1.41 1.23
N ARG A 32 -8.34 -2.49 1.27
CA ARG A 32 -8.49 -3.59 2.23
C ARG A 32 -7.20 -3.75 3.03
N ILE A 33 -7.34 -3.89 4.35
CA ILE A 33 -6.22 -4.10 5.27
C ILE A 33 -6.57 -5.26 6.21
N GLY A 34 -5.81 -6.34 6.13
CA GLY A 34 -6.01 -7.54 6.92
C GLY A 34 -5.65 -7.36 8.40
N ASN A 35 -6.19 -8.26 9.21
CA ASN A 35 -6.02 -8.25 10.66
C ASN A 35 -4.56 -8.39 11.06
N GLY A 36 -4.16 -7.75 12.16
CA GLY A 36 -2.81 -7.85 12.71
C GLY A 36 -1.71 -7.17 11.90
N SER A 37 -2.06 -6.41 10.86
CA SER A 37 -1.09 -5.67 10.04
C SER A 37 -0.65 -4.35 10.70
N TRP A 38 0.62 -3.98 10.50
CA TRP A 38 1.24 -2.76 10.99
C TRP A 38 1.66 -1.85 9.84
N LEU A 39 1.21 -0.59 9.87
CA LEU A 39 1.61 0.44 8.93
C LEU A 39 2.54 1.42 9.65
N GLY A 40 3.80 1.51 9.21
CA GLY A 40 4.81 2.39 9.78
C GLY A 40 4.50 3.87 9.60
N TYR A 41 5.23 4.73 10.32
CA TYR A 41 5.12 6.19 10.24
C TYR A 41 5.09 6.68 8.79
N GLY A 42 4.19 7.61 8.45
CA GLY A 42 4.20 8.25 7.13
C GLY A 42 3.78 7.35 5.96
N THR A 43 3.24 6.16 6.23
CA THR A 43 2.74 5.27 5.16
C THR A 43 1.58 5.92 4.41
N VAL A 44 1.60 5.83 3.07
CA VAL A 44 0.49 6.19 2.20
C VAL A 44 -0.08 4.94 1.55
N VAL A 45 -1.38 4.70 1.72
CA VAL A 45 -2.10 3.60 1.08
C VAL A 45 -3.02 4.19 0.01
N LEU A 46 -2.76 3.84 -1.25
CA LEU A 46 -3.45 4.35 -2.42
C LEU A 46 -4.64 3.46 -2.83
N PRO A 47 -5.55 3.97 -3.68
CA PRO A 47 -6.79 3.27 -3.99
C PRO A 47 -6.56 1.90 -4.62
N GLY A 48 -7.36 0.93 -4.19
CA GLY A 48 -7.28 -0.46 -4.66
C GLY A 48 -6.15 -1.27 -4.03
N ALA A 49 -5.44 -0.74 -3.04
CA ALA A 49 -4.49 -1.53 -2.26
C ALA A 49 -5.22 -2.65 -1.48
N ASP A 50 -4.65 -3.85 -1.51
CA ASP A 50 -5.14 -5.03 -0.80
C ASP A 50 -4.01 -5.61 0.05
N ILE A 51 -3.97 -5.22 1.32
CA ILE A 51 -2.96 -5.63 2.29
C ILE A 51 -3.52 -6.83 3.06
N GLY A 52 -2.81 -7.96 3.01
CA GLY A 52 -3.15 -9.18 3.76
C GLY A 52 -3.05 -9.02 5.27
N GLU A 53 -3.24 -10.13 5.99
CA GLU A 53 -3.08 -10.18 7.45
C GLU A 53 -1.60 -10.28 7.86
N HIS A 54 -1.29 -9.80 9.06
CA HIS A 54 0.06 -9.84 9.63
C HIS A 54 1.15 -9.27 8.72
N VAL A 55 0.82 -8.23 7.95
CA VAL A 55 1.76 -7.52 7.08
C VAL A 55 2.42 -6.38 7.86
N VAL A 56 3.72 -6.19 7.63
CA VAL A 56 4.46 -5.00 8.08
C VAL A 56 4.74 -4.11 6.87
N ILE A 57 4.20 -2.89 6.87
CA ILE A 57 4.57 -1.84 5.94
C ILE A 57 5.58 -0.93 6.63
N GLY A 58 6.78 -0.79 6.06
CA GLY A 58 7.83 0.08 6.59
C GLY A 58 7.45 1.56 6.53
N ALA A 59 8.11 2.39 7.33
CA ALA A 59 7.88 3.82 7.36
C ALA A 59 8.08 4.48 5.97
N ASN A 60 7.30 5.53 5.69
CA ASN A 60 7.28 6.30 4.45
C ASN A 60 7.07 5.46 3.18
N SER A 61 6.41 4.31 3.29
CA SER A 61 6.11 3.48 2.12
C SER A 61 4.82 3.92 1.42
N VAL A 62 4.73 3.70 0.10
CA VAL A 62 3.54 3.99 -0.72
C VAL A 62 2.99 2.69 -1.30
N VAL A 63 1.81 2.28 -0.85
CA VAL A 63 1.19 1.01 -1.25
C VAL A 63 0.19 1.24 -2.39
N THR A 64 0.43 0.65 -3.56
CA THR A 64 -0.37 0.84 -4.80
C THR A 64 -0.98 -0.47 -5.34
N GLY A 65 -1.08 -1.52 -4.52
CA GLY A 65 -1.55 -2.82 -4.98
C GLY A 65 -1.60 -3.87 -3.87
N THR A 66 -1.45 -5.14 -4.23
CA THR A 66 -1.56 -6.25 -3.29
C THR A 66 -0.26 -6.49 -2.53
N ILE A 67 -0.35 -6.57 -1.19
CA ILE A 67 0.73 -7.05 -0.32
C ILE A 67 0.25 -8.35 0.34
N PRO A 68 0.82 -9.53 0.01
CA PRO A 68 0.38 -10.80 0.55
C PRO A 68 0.48 -10.86 2.08
N SER A 69 -0.38 -11.65 2.73
CA SER A 69 -0.29 -11.92 4.17
C SER A 69 1.11 -12.39 4.59
N PHE A 70 1.47 -12.09 5.84
CA PHE A 70 2.77 -12.44 6.43
C PHE A 70 3.97 -11.95 5.61
N SER A 71 3.90 -10.70 5.17
CA SER A 71 4.95 -10.04 4.39
C SER A 71 5.49 -8.81 5.11
N VAL A 72 6.75 -8.47 4.86
CA VAL A 72 7.32 -7.15 5.15
C VAL A 72 7.51 -6.45 3.82
N ALA A 73 6.89 -5.28 3.65
CA ALA A 73 7.03 -4.46 2.44
C ALA A 73 7.50 -3.05 2.77
N VAL A 74 8.37 -2.50 1.93
CA VAL A 74 8.96 -1.16 2.10
C VAL A 74 9.09 -0.43 0.77
N GLY A 75 9.18 0.90 0.81
CA GLY A 75 9.51 1.74 -0.34
C GLY A 75 8.31 2.40 -1.03
N SER A 76 8.58 3.13 -2.10
CA SER A 76 7.58 3.84 -2.92
C SER A 76 7.88 3.58 -4.40
N PRO A 77 7.14 2.70 -5.09
CA PRO A 77 6.06 1.86 -4.56
C PRO A 77 6.59 0.78 -3.60
N ALA A 78 5.77 0.39 -2.63
CA ALA A 78 6.10 -0.62 -1.63
C ALA A 78 6.31 -1.98 -2.30
N LYS A 79 7.45 -2.63 -2.01
CA LYS A 79 7.80 -3.97 -2.49
C LYS A 79 8.05 -4.89 -1.30
N VAL A 80 7.61 -6.14 -1.43
CA VAL A 80 7.86 -7.17 -0.42
C VAL A 80 9.35 -7.46 -0.39
N VAL A 81 9.96 -7.31 0.78
CA VAL A 81 11.39 -7.56 1.04
C VAL A 81 11.60 -8.79 1.93
N ARG A 82 10.59 -9.21 2.68
CA ARG A 82 10.60 -10.46 3.45
C ARG A 82 9.24 -11.13 3.45
N ARG A 83 9.23 -12.46 3.59
CA ARG A 83 8.02 -13.26 3.82
C ARG A 83 8.23 -14.23 4.97
N TYR A 84 7.17 -14.50 5.70
CA TYR A 84 7.17 -15.57 6.69
C TYR A 84 6.90 -16.90 6.00
N ILE A 85 7.90 -17.76 5.95
CA ILE A 85 7.88 -19.06 5.28
C ILE A 85 8.48 -20.08 6.25
N ASN A 86 7.83 -21.24 6.41
CA ASN A 86 8.32 -22.36 7.24
C ASN A 86 8.74 -21.98 8.67
N GLY A 87 8.06 -21.01 9.29
CA GLY A 87 8.36 -20.58 10.66
C GLY A 87 9.45 -19.51 10.78
N ALA A 88 9.95 -18.97 9.66
CA ALA A 88 11.01 -17.97 9.65
C ALA A 88 10.71 -16.81 8.69
N TRP A 89 11.28 -15.64 8.98
CA TRP A 89 11.23 -14.47 8.10
C TRP A 89 12.39 -14.50 7.11
N GLU A 90 12.10 -14.91 5.88
CA GLU A 90 13.08 -15.04 4.81
C GLU A 90 13.10 -13.79 3.92
N PRO A 91 14.27 -13.30 3.50
CA PRO A 91 14.35 -12.24 2.49
C PRO A 91 13.79 -12.74 1.15
N VAL A 92 13.10 -11.86 0.43
CA VAL A 92 12.79 -12.11 -0.98
C VAL A 92 14.07 -11.83 -1.76
N ILE A 93 14.79 -12.89 -2.15
CA ILE A 93 15.94 -12.77 -3.03
C ILE A 93 15.40 -12.42 -4.42
N SER A 94 15.84 -11.28 -4.95
CA SER A 94 15.62 -10.86 -6.33
C SER A 94 16.56 -11.57 -7.29
#